data_AF-A0A2V9Y2G0-F1
#
_entry.id   AF-A0A2V9Y2G0-F1
#
_cell.length_a   1.000
_cell.length_b   1.000
_cell.length_c   1.000
_cell.angle_alpha   90.00
_cell.angle_beta   90.00
_cell.angle_gamma   90.00
#
_symmetry.space_group_name_H-M   'P 1'
#
loop_
_entity.id
_entity.type
_entity.pdbx_description
1 polymer ?
#
loop_
_entity_poly.entity_id
_entity_poly.type
_entity_poly.pdbx_seq_one_letter_code
_entity_poly.pdbx_strand_id
1 'polypeptide(L)'
;MNKNMRQLLKLLLGAGLLLVEPGRREKAVGNIRDRVDDWSDTAKEKYEDAVDRLERASYAIRGRERWSSKLGNFLLGMGIGVGVGMLFAPAAGEETRNAIAEQASNIKDRVSEQASNLREKVRESVSREGTGGGPERMPRPA
;
A
#
# COMPACT_ATOMS: atom_id res chain seq x y z
N MET A 1 31.25 -20.26 -6.44
CA MET A 1 29.80 -20.08 -6.21
C MET A 1 29.49 -20.34 -4.75
N ASN A 2 29.24 -19.28 -3.97
CA ASN A 2 29.21 -19.31 -2.52
C ASN A 2 28.02 -20.16 -2.00
N LYS A 3 28.22 -20.85 -0.87
CA LYS A 3 27.24 -21.76 -0.25
C LYS A 3 25.88 -21.08 -0.03
N ASN A 4 25.90 -19.78 0.30
CA ASN A 4 24.71 -18.95 0.55
C ASN A 4 23.93 -18.65 -0.75
N MET A 5 24.63 -18.46 -1.87
CA MET A 5 24.01 -18.24 -3.19
C MET A 5 23.26 -19.48 -3.68
N ARG A 6 23.80 -20.68 -3.41
CA ARG A 6 23.13 -21.95 -3.73
C ARG A 6 21.90 -22.19 -2.86
N GLN A 7 21.89 -21.73 -1.61
CA GLN A 7 20.73 -21.83 -0.72
C GLN A 7 19.61 -20.88 -1.16
N LEU A 8 19.95 -19.62 -1.47
CA LEU A 8 19.01 -18.64 -2.00
C LEU A 8 18.40 -19.11 -3.34
N LEU A 9 19.24 -19.64 -4.25
CA LEU A 9 18.76 -20.22 -5.50
C LEU A 9 17.83 -21.42 -5.28
N LYS A 10 18.09 -22.31 -4.31
CA LYS A 10 17.18 -23.42 -3.98
C LYS A 10 15.86 -22.94 -3.38
N LEU A 11 15.90 -21.90 -2.55
CA LEU A 11 14.70 -21.29 -1.95
C LEU A 11 13.85 -20.58 -3.01
N LEU A 12 14.49 -19.79 -3.86
CA LEU A 12 13.85 -19.02 -4.93
C LEU A 12 13.35 -19.95 -6.03
N LEU A 13 14.08 -21.04 -6.34
CA LEU A 13 13.62 -22.08 -7.25
C LEU A 13 12.50 -22.91 -6.62
N GLY A 14 12.54 -23.23 -5.34
CA GLY A 14 11.44 -23.93 -4.65
C GLY A 14 10.15 -23.10 -4.57
N ALA A 15 10.27 -21.79 -4.27
CA ALA A 15 9.16 -20.85 -4.27
C ALA A 15 8.66 -20.54 -5.69
N GLY A 16 9.57 -20.40 -6.66
CA GLY A 16 9.26 -20.21 -8.07
C GLY A 16 8.63 -21.46 -8.71
N LEU A 17 9.05 -22.66 -8.32
CA LEU A 17 8.48 -23.93 -8.77
C LEU A 17 7.08 -24.16 -8.18
N LEU A 18 6.83 -23.69 -6.95
CA LEU A 18 5.48 -23.61 -6.37
C LEU A 18 4.53 -22.77 -7.23
N LEU A 19 5.05 -21.75 -7.93
CA LEU A 19 4.28 -20.90 -8.82
C LEU A 19 3.99 -21.56 -10.18
N VAL A 20 4.83 -22.48 -10.65
CA VAL A 20 4.78 -23.03 -12.03
C VAL A 20 4.11 -24.41 -12.13
N GLU A 21 4.12 -25.24 -11.08
CA GLU A 21 3.58 -26.60 -11.16
C GLU A 21 2.31 -26.79 -10.30
N PRO A 22 1.10 -26.84 -10.91
CA PRO A 22 -0.15 -26.93 -10.15
C PRO A 22 -0.31 -28.28 -9.41
N GLY A 23 0.33 -29.35 -9.88
CA GLY A 23 0.15 -30.71 -9.36
C GLY A 23 0.83 -31.04 -8.02
N ARG A 24 1.71 -30.17 -7.50
CA ARG A 24 2.38 -30.40 -6.20
C ARG A 24 1.96 -29.43 -5.09
N ARG A 25 1.02 -28.53 -5.38
CA ARG A 25 0.56 -27.50 -4.43
C ARG A 25 -0.17 -28.07 -3.23
N GLU A 26 -0.98 -29.11 -3.43
CA GLU A 26 -1.84 -29.65 -2.37
C GLU A 26 -1.07 -30.19 -1.16
N LYS A 27 0.08 -30.85 -1.39
CA LYS A 27 0.89 -31.46 -0.30
C LYS A 27 1.76 -30.45 0.44
N ALA A 28 2.23 -29.42 -0.27
CA ALA A 28 3.04 -28.35 0.34
C ALA A 28 2.17 -27.39 1.15
N VAL A 29 0.95 -27.12 0.68
CA VAL A 29 0.01 -26.23 1.37
C VAL A 29 -0.59 -26.93 2.60
N GLY A 30 -0.86 -28.24 2.58
CA GLY A 30 -1.39 -28.97 3.75
C GLY A 30 -0.58 -28.75 5.03
N ASN A 31 0.72 -29.01 4.99
CA ASN A 31 1.60 -28.86 6.17
C ASN A 31 1.78 -27.41 6.64
N ILE A 32 1.60 -26.44 5.73
CA ILE A 32 1.68 -25.00 6.06
C ILE A 32 0.35 -24.56 6.66
N ARG A 33 -0.76 -25.04 6.13
CA ARG A 33 -2.11 -24.74 6.58
C ARG A 33 -2.31 -25.21 8.02
N ASP A 34 -1.86 -26.40 8.37
CA ASP A 34 -1.98 -26.95 9.72
C ASP A 34 -1.20 -26.13 10.79
N ARG A 35 -0.07 -25.52 10.43
CA ARG A 35 0.68 -24.63 11.33
C ARG A 35 0.13 -23.21 11.37
N VAL A 36 -0.48 -22.77 10.27
CA VAL A 36 -1.12 -21.46 10.18
C VAL A 36 -2.45 -21.49 10.93
N ASP A 37 -3.20 -22.59 10.90
CA ASP A 37 -4.47 -22.76 11.60
C ASP A 37 -4.28 -22.72 13.13
N ASP A 38 -3.28 -23.43 13.69
CA ASP A 38 -2.99 -23.45 15.14
C ASP A 38 -2.60 -22.06 15.69
N TRP A 39 -1.81 -21.31 14.92
CA TRP A 39 -1.49 -19.92 15.26
C TRP A 39 -2.68 -18.98 14.99
N SER A 40 -3.54 -19.32 14.02
CA SER A 40 -4.71 -18.52 13.69
C SER A 40 -5.75 -18.56 14.79
N ASP A 41 -5.89 -19.62 15.57
CA ASP A 41 -6.94 -19.68 16.59
C ASP A 41 -6.64 -18.77 17.79
N THR A 42 -5.38 -18.72 18.24
CA THR A 42 -4.95 -17.76 19.28
C THR A 42 -4.89 -16.33 18.75
N ALA A 43 -4.61 -16.15 17.46
CA ALA A 43 -4.60 -14.85 16.82
C ALA A 43 -6.03 -14.34 16.52
N LYS A 44 -6.94 -15.19 16.05
CA LYS A 44 -8.34 -14.89 15.76
C LYS A 44 -9.03 -14.38 17.00
N GLU A 45 -8.83 -15.03 18.16
CA GLU A 45 -9.48 -14.59 19.40
C GLU A 45 -9.11 -13.14 19.78
N LYS A 46 -7.85 -12.72 19.53
CA LYS A 46 -7.41 -11.33 19.76
C LYS A 46 -7.73 -10.37 18.60
N TYR A 47 -7.79 -10.90 17.38
CA TYR A 47 -8.13 -10.13 16.18
C TYR A 47 -9.63 -9.87 16.09
N GLU A 48 -10.51 -10.81 16.43
CA GLU A 48 -11.97 -10.63 16.46
C GLU A 48 -12.35 -9.57 17.49
N ASP A 49 -11.77 -9.59 18.69
CA ASP A 49 -11.99 -8.56 19.72
C ASP A 49 -11.54 -7.16 19.27
N ALA A 50 -10.44 -7.09 18.53
CA ALA A 50 -9.92 -5.84 17.97
C ALA A 50 -10.73 -5.41 16.75
N VAL A 51 -11.15 -6.34 15.89
CA VAL A 51 -11.91 -6.11 14.65
C VAL A 51 -13.35 -5.70 14.99
N ASP A 52 -13.98 -6.26 16.02
CA ASP A 52 -15.31 -5.85 16.49
C ASP A 52 -15.28 -4.43 17.10
N ARG A 53 -14.19 -4.08 17.79
CA ARG A 53 -13.95 -2.69 18.25
C ARG A 53 -13.62 -1.77 17.09
N LEU A 54 -12.84 -2.25 16.13
CA LEU A 54 -12.48 -1.54 14.91
C LEU A 54 -13.70 -1.38 14.01
N GLU A 55 -14.68 -2.28 14.06
CA GLU A 55 -15.92 -2.23 13.27
C GLU A 55 -16.84 -1.13 13.77
N ARG A 56 -16.94 -0.95 15.10
CA ARG A 56 -17.63 0.19 15.73
C ARG A 56 -16.99 1.53 15.36
N ALA A 57 -15.66 1.61 15.31
CA ALA A 57 -14.95 2.78 14.80
C ALA A 57 -15.08 2.91 13.28
N SER A 58 -15.13 1.78 12.57
CA SER A 58 -15.30 1.73 11.12
C SER A 58 -16.68 2.24 10.74
N TYR A 59 -17.72 2.09 11.56
CA TYR A 59 -19.05 2.61 11.27
C TYR A 59 -19.08 4.15 11.28
N ALA A 60 -18.32 4.78 12.18
CA ALA A 60 -18.14 6.24 12.18
C ALA A 60 -17.21 6.73 11.05
N ILE A 61 -16.30 5.88 10.56
CA ILE A 61 -15.36 6.19 9.46
C ILE A 61 -15.92 5.78 8.07
N ARG A 62 -16.93 4.92 8.02
CA ARG A 62 -17.65 4.43 6.82
C ARG A 62 -18.80 5.37 6.44
N GLY A 63 -18.64 6.67 6.70
CA GLY A 63 -19.61 7.72 6.35
C GLY A 63 -19.17 8.61 5.19
N ARG A 64 -18.31 8.13 4.29
CA ARG A 64 -17.98 8.85 3.05
C ARG A 64 -17.57 7.88 1.93
N GLU A 65 -18.53 7.64 1.05
CA GLU A 65 -18.50 6.73 -0.10
C GLU A 65 -17.17 6.71 -0.88
N ARG A 66 -16.68 5.49 -1.19
CA ARG A 66 -15.57 5.15 -2.12
C ARG A 66 -14.15 5.60 -1.78
N TRP A 67 -13.96 6.71 -1.07
CA TRP A 67 -12.63 7.22 -0.68
C TRP A 67 -12.14 6.62 0.65
N SER A 68 -13.06 6.24 1.54
CA SER A 68 -12.74 5.66 2.86
C SER A 68 -12.02 4.31 2.77
N SER A 69 -12.40 3.44 1.83
CA SER A 69 -11.73 2.14 1.64
C SER A 69 -10.30 2.28 1.10
N LYS A 70 -10.05 3.21 0.17
CA LYS A 70 -8.69 3.43 -0.36
C LYS A 70 -7.77 4.03 0.70
N LEU A 71 -8.28 4.99 1.48
CA LEU A 71 -7.53 5.55 2.59
C LEU A 71 -7.28 4.51 3.70
N GLY A 72 -8.25 3.67 4.03
CA GLY A 72 -8.08 2.60 5.01
C GLY A 72 -6.97 1.61 4.61
N ASN A 73 -6.99 1.14 3.37
CA ASN A 73 -5.93 0.27 2.84
C ASN A 73 -4.56 0.97 2.79
N PHE A 74 -4.53 2.26 2.46
CA PHE A 74 -3.30 3.06 2.48
C PHE A 74 -2.72 3.20 3.89
N LEU A 75 -3.57 3.52 4.88
CA LEU A 75 -3.15 3.66 6.28
C LEU A 75 -2.69 2.31 6.87
N LEU A 76 -3.36 1.22 6.52
CA LEU A 76 -2.94 -0.13 6.89
C LEU A 76 -1.55 -0.44 6.31
N GLY A 77 -1.34 -0.18 5.01
CA GLY A 77 -0.04 -0.34 4.36
C GLY A 77 1.05 0.57 4.95
N MET A 78 0.70 1.81 5.29
CA MET A 78 1.59 2.76 5.95
C MET A 78 1.99 2.27 7.34
N GLY A 79 1.04 1.75 8.12
CA GLY A 79 1.30 1.20 9.45
C GLY A 79 2.28 0.03 9.41
N ILE A 80 2.11 -0.90 8.46
CA ILE A 80 3.04 -2.02 8.24
C ILE A 80 4.41 -1.49 7.79
N GLY A 81 4.44 -0.57 6.82
CA GLY A 81 5.68 0.00 6.28
C GLY A 81 6.49 0.78 7.31
N VAL A 82 5.83 1.60 8.14
CA VAL A 82 6.47 2.33 9.25
C VAL A 82 6.94 1.35 10.32
N GLY A 83 6.13 0.35 10.68
CA GLY A 83 6.52 -0.66 11.67
C GLY A 83 7.77 -1.43 11.24
N VAL A 84 7.81 -1.92 10.00
CA VAL A 84 8.98 -2.63 9.45
C VAL A 84 10.17 -1.68 9.28
N GLY A 85 9.96 -0.48 8.74
CA GLY A 85 11.01 0.53 8.55
C GLY A 85 11.64 0.98 9.87
N MET A 86 10.83 1.10 10.93
CA MET A 86 11.29 1.46 12.27
C MET A 86 12.06 0.33 12.95
N LEU A 87 11.70 -0.94 12.69
CA LEU A 87 12.49 -2.09 13.14
C LEU A 87 13.82 -2.23 12.40
N PHE A 88 13.86 -1.86 11.11
CA PHE A 88 15.05 -2.02 10.27
C PHE A 88 16.00 -0.81 10.32
N ALA A 89 15.48 0.39 10.59
CA ALA A 89 16.25 1.63 10.73
C ALA A 89 16.07 2.27 12.12
N PRO A 90 16.52 1.62 13.21
CA PRO A 90 16.68 2.29 14.50
C PRO A 90 17.97 3.12 14.45
N ALA A 91 17.87 4.43 14.23
CA ALA A 91 19.02 5.33 14.26
C ALA A 91 18.84 6.37 15.38
N ALA A 92 19.78 6.37 16.34
CA ALA A 92 19.90 7.36 17.41
C ALA A 92 21.05 8.32 17.09
N GLY A 93 20.82 9.64 17.17
CA GLY A 93 21.88 10.66 17.15
C GLY A 93 21.49 11.99 16.48
N GLU A 94 22.19 13.07 16.85
CA GLU A 94 22.04 14.42 16.27
C GLU A 94 22.32 14.46 14.76
N GLU A 95 23.30 13.67 14.30
CA GLU A 95 23.67 13.56 12.88
C GLU A 95 22.55 12.93 12.05
N THR A 96 21.83 11.96 12.63
CA THR A 96 20.64 11.36 12.03
C THR A 96 19.50 12.36 11.92
N ARG A 97 19.31 13.26 12.91
CA ARG A 97 18.26 14.29 12.84
C ARG A 97 18.52 15.27 11.69
N ASN A 98 19.78 15.67 11.48
CA ASN A 98 20.14 16.57 10.39
C ASN A 98 19.98 15.88 9.02
N ALA A 99 20.45 14.63 8.90
CA ALA A 99 20.28 13.83 7.70
C ALA A 99 18.80 13.53 7.37
N ILE A 100 17.96 13.24 8.37
CA ILE A 100 16.52 13.07 8.18
C ILE A 100 15.88 14.39 7.74
N ALA A 101 16.23 15.51 8.35
CA ALA A 101 15.67 16.81 7.99
C ALA A 101 16.01 17.19 6.54
N GLU A 102 17.27 17.00 6.14
CA GLU A 102 17.73 17.26 4.76
C GLU A 102 17.05 16.32 3.76
N GLN A 103 17.02 15.02 4.05
CA GLN A 103 16.33 14.05 3.18
C GLN A 103 14.82 14.29 3.12
N ALA A 104 14.19 14.67 4.22
CA ALA A 104 12.76 15.01 4.26
C ALA A 104 12.45 16.24 3.40
N SER A 105 13.32 17.27 3.42
CA SER A 105 13.19 18.42 2.54
C SER A 105 13.28 18.01 1.07
N ASN A 106 14.32 17.24 0.71
CA ASN A 106 14.50 16.76 -0.66
C ASN A 106 13.34 15.88 -1.16
N ILE A 107 12.78 15.03 -0.29
CA ILE A 107 11.61 14.21 -0.59
C ILE A 107 10.38 15.09 -0.79
N LYS A 108 10.16 16.08 0.08
CA LYS A 108 9.04 17.02 -0.03
C LYS A 108 9.08 17.77 -1.36
N ASP A 109 10.25 18.24 -1.78
CA ASP A 109 10.42 18.97 -3.02
C ASP A 109 10.10 18.08 -4.23
N ARG A 110 10.63 16.85 -4.26
CA ARG A 110 10.34 15.87 -5.32
C ARG A 110 8.86 15.47 -5.39
N VAL A 111 8.19 15.38 -4.24
CA VAL A 111 6.75 15.09 -4.19
C VAL A 111 5.94 16.28 -4.67
N SER A 112 6.34 17.49 -4.29
CA SER A 112 5.69 18.73 -4.73
C SER A 112 5.77 18.89 -6.25
N GLU A 113 6.94 18.66 -6.83
CA GLU A 113 7.17 18.74 -8.28
C GLU A 113 6.38 17.66 -9.05
N GLN A 114 6.34 16.43 -8.54
CA GLN A 114 5.51 15.38 -9.15
C GLN A 114 4.02 15.71 -9.02
N ALA A 115 3.58 16.24 -7.88
CA ALA A 115 2.19 16.62 -7.68
C ALA A 115 1.77 17.78 -8.61
N SER A 116 2.63 18.76 -8.86
CA SER A 116 2.36 19.83 -9.82
C SER A 116 2.26 19.28 -11.25
N ASN A 117 3.18 18.40 -11.65
CA ASN A 117 3.16 17.77 -12.96
C ASN A 117 1.92 16.88 -13.17
N LEU A 118 1.48 16.14 -12.13
CA LEU A 118 0.23 15.38 -12.19
C LEU A 118 -1.01 16.29 -12.30
N ARG A 119 -1.05 17.39 -11.53
CA ARG A 119 -2.15 18.36 -11.60
C ARG A 119 -2.27 18.98 -12.98
N GLU A 120 -1.14 19.31 -13.61
CA GLU A 120 -1.11 19.86 -14.97
C GLU A 120 -1.62 18.85 -16.00
N LYS A 121 -1.14 17.59 -15.95
CA LYS A 121 -1.63 16.51 -16.84
C LYS A 121 -3.13 16.25 -16.68
N VAL A 122 -3.65 16.30 -15.45
CA VAL A 122 -5.10 16.15 -15.19
C VAL A 122 -5.89 17.31 -15.76
N ARG A 123 -5.41 18.55 -15.58
CA ARG A 123 -6.06 19.75 -16.13
C ARG A 123 -6.07 19.74 -17.66
N GLU A 124 -4.98 19.30 -18.26
CA GLU A 124 -4.83 19.14 -19.70
C GLU A 124 -5.78 18.07 -20.27
N SER A 125 -5.95 16.95 -19.57
CA SER A 125 -6.87 15.87 -19.96
C SER A 125 -8.34 16.30 -19.84
N VAL A 126 -8.71 17.01 -18.77
CA VAL A 126 -10.07 17.56 -18.58
C VAL A 126 -10.39 18.64 -19.60
N SER A 127 -9.42 19.48 -19.98
CA SER A 127 -9.62 20.53 -20.99
C SER A 127 -9.70 19.99 -22.42
N ARG A 128 -9.14 18.80 -22.69
CA ARG A 128 -9.27 18.12 -23.99
C ARG A 128 -10.61 17.38 -24.13
N GLU A 129 -11.21 16.97 -23.02
CA GLU A 129 -12.53 16.32 -23.00
C GLU A 129 -13.70 17.34 -22.86
N GLY A 130 -13.45 18.51 -22.26
CA GLY A 130 -14.46 19.54 -21.96
C GLY A 130 -14.83 20.49 -23.10
N THR A 131 -14.32 20.33 -24.31
CA THR A 131 -14.62 21.21 -25.46
C THR A 131 -15.85 20.78 -26.27
N GLY A 132 -16.72 19.92 -25.72
CA GLY A 132 -17.98 19.49 -26.34
C GLY A 132 -19.26 20.15 -25.81
N GLY A 133 -19.20 21.09 -24.84
CA GLY A 133 -20.42 21.61 -24.20
C GLY A 133 -20.26 22.99 -23.58
N GLY A 134 -20.00 24.01 -24.39
CA GLY A 134 -20.21 25.40 -23.96
C GLY A 134 -21.68 25.80 -24.16
N PRO A 135 -22.30 26.56 -23.24
CA PRO A 135 -23.67 27.06 -23.44
C PRO A 135 -23.67 28.03 -24.63
N GLU A 136 -24.30 27.63 -25.73
CA GLU A 136 -24.58 28.49 -26.88
C GLU A 136 -25.30 29.75 -26.40
N ARG A 137 -24.62 30.89 -26.53
CA ARG A 137 -25.26 32.19 -26.36
C ARG A 137 -26.06 32.46 -27.63
N MET A 138 -27.36 32.23 -27.55
CA MET A 138 -28.31 32.55 -28.61
C MET A 138 -28.24 34.06 -28.94
N PRO A 139 -28.16 34.46 -30.22
CA PRO A 139 -28.24 35.87 -30.59
C PRO A 139 -29.65 36.40 -30.31
N ARG A 140 -29.73 37.54 -29.63
CA ARG A 140 -31.00 38.25 -29.41
C ARG A 140 -31.46 38.82 -30.74
N PRO A 141 -32.70 38.57 -31.19
CA PRO A 141 -33.26 39.26 -32.34
C PRO A 141 -33.46 40.75 -32.02
N ALA A 142 -33.23 41.58 -33.04
CA ALA A 142 -33.38 43.04 -33.01
C ALA A 142 -34.86 43.46 -33.04
#